data_AF-A0A924UF47-F1
#
_entry.id   AF-A0A924UF47-F1
#
_cell.length_a   1.000
_cell.length_b   1.000
_cell.length_c   1.000
_cell.angle_alpha   90.00
_cell.angle_beta   90.00
_cell.angle_gamma   90.00
#
_symmetry.space_group_name_H-M   'P 1'
#
loop_
_entity.id
_entity.type
_entity.pdbx_description
1 polymer ?
#
loop_
_entity_poly.entity_id
_entity_poly.type
_entity_poly.pdbx_seq_one_letter_code
_entity_poly.pdbx_strand_id
1 'polypeptide(L)'
;MRNTLKGRLLAWQQQLTIRIGGDISTPEARRAAGWHYNWIDHGILRLLWRNLHRLGPQVYRSNQPSARQLAALHDKIGLKTVLNLRGLSVQSFHLFEAEICQSLGISLVDLSLSASRAPSKAQFKILLDLLQTLPRP
;
A
#
# COMPACT_ATOMS: atom_id res chain seq x y z
N MET A 1 28.06 8.24 17.63
CA MET A 1 27.25 7.78 16.46
C MET A 1 27.93 8.30 15.19
N ARG A 2 28.35 7.44 14.26
CA ARG A 2 29.12 7.86 13.06
C ARG A 2 28.22 8.66 12.11
N ASN A 3 28.49 9.95 12.03
CA ASN A 3 27.81 10.94 11.20
C ASN A 3 28.27 10.79 9.73
N THR A 4 27.65 9.89 8.97
CA THR A 4 28.03 9.59 7.59
C THR A 4 27.14 10.34 6.59
N LEU A 5 27.72 10.77 5.45
CA LEU A 5 26.98 11.44 4.36
C LEU A 5 25.75 10.66 3.91
N LYS A 6 25.83 9.32 3.94
CA LYS A 6 24.71 8.40 3.68
C LYS A 6 23.57 8.56 4.68
N GLY A 7 23.88 8.72 5.96
CA GLY A 7 22.88 8.99 7.01
C GLY A 7 22.17 10.33 6.83
N ARG A 8 22.92 11.37 6.42
CA ARG A 8 22.33 12.70 6.11
C ARG A 8 21.43 12.65 4.88
N LEU A 9 21.82 11.92 3.83
CA LEU A 9 21.01 11.72 2.63
C LEU A 9 19.71 10.96 2.94
N LEU A 10 19.78 9.88 3.73
CA LEU A 10 18.62 9.10 4.14
C LEU A 10 17.66 9.90 5.03
N ALA A 11 18.20 10.69 5.96
CA ALA A 11 17.39 11.57 6.81
C ALA A 11 16.70 12.68 5.99
N TRP A 12 17.41 13.27 5.02
CA TRP A 12 16.83 14.24 4.09
C TRP A 12 15.73 13.62 3.21
N GLN A 13 15.94 12.41 2.69
CA GLN A 13 14.91 11.66 1.95
C GLN A 13 13.69 11.38 2.83
N GLN A 14 13.87 10.92 4.08
CA GLN A 14 12.75 10.71 5.00
C GLN A 14 11.98 12.00 5.29
N GLN A 15 12.68 13.13 5.50
CA GLN A 15 12.03 14.43 5.70
C GLN A 15 11.24 14.89 4.47
N LEU A 16 11.76 14.66 3.26
CA LEU A 16 11.03 14.96 2.03
C LEU A 16 9.82 14.04 1.83
N THR A 17 9.95 12.74 2.07
CA THR A 17 8.84 11.80 1.98
C THR A 17 7.71 12.17 2.96
N ILE A 18 8.04 12.58 4.18
CA ILE A 18 7.06 13.05 5.17
C ILE A 18 6.40 14.37 4.72
N ARG A 19 7.16 15.30 4.13
CA ARG A 19 6.62 16.61 3.71
C ARG A 19 5.84 16.58 2.39
N ILE A 20 6.24 15.74 1.44
CA ILE A 20 5.72 15.75 0.05
C ILE A 20 4.72 14.61 -0.16
N GLY A 21 4.92 13.47 0.48
CA GLY A 21 4.05 12.30 0.36
C GLY A 21 3.14 12.07 1.55
N GLY A 22 3.20 12.92 2.58
CA GLY A 22 2.58 12.73 3.89
C GLY A 22 1.13 13.19 4.03
N ASP A 23 0.60 13.90 3.04
CA ASP A 23 -0.67 14.62 3.15
C ASP A 23 -1.38 14.66 1.79
N ILE A 24 -2.69 14.41 1.80
CA ILE A 24 -3.58 14.46 0.64
C ILE A 24 -4.81 15.37 0.85
N SER A 25 -4.85 16.12 1.95
CA SER A 25 -6.01 16.91 2.40
C SER A 25 -6.25 18.20 1.62
N THR A 26 -5.19 18.85 1.13
CA THR A 26 -5.27 20.08 0.32
C THR A 26 -4.95 19.80 -1.15
N PRO A 27 -5.44 20.61 -2.10
CA PRO A 27 -5.11 20.44 -3.52
C PRO A 27 -3.59 20.49 -3.81
N GLU A 28 -2.84 21.33 -3.10
CA GLU A 28 -1.39 21.45 -3.21
C GLU A 28 -0.69 20.19 -2.69
N ALA A 29 -1.04 19.76 -1.46
CA ALA A 29 -0.47 18.55 -0.86
C ALA A 29 -0.80 17.30 -1.69
N ARG A 30 -2.03 17.21 -2.18
CA ARG A 30 -2.47 16.11 -3.05
C ARG A 30 -1.68 16.05 -4.36
N ARG A 31 -1.39 17.19 -4.98
CA ARG A 31 -0.53 17.25 -6.18
C ARG A 31 0.89 16.78 -5.87
N ALA A 32 1.47 17.23 -4.75
CA ALA A 32 2.78 16.81 -4.29
C ALA A 32 2.83 15.30 -3.99
N ALA A 33 1.82 14.77 -3.28
CA ALA A 33 1.69 13.36 -2.97
C ALA A 33 1.45 12.52 -4.23
N GLY A 34 0.70 13.03 -5.21
CA GLY A 34 0.53 12.40 -6.51
C GLY A 34 1.83 12.31 -7.31
N TRP A 35 2.68 13.36 -7.26
CA TRP A 35 4.02 13.31 -7.84
C TRP A 35 4.88 12.26 -7.12
N HIS A 36 4.91 12.27 -5.79
CA HIS A 36 5.65 11.29 -5.00
C HIS A 36 5.19 9.86 -5.31
N TYR A 37 3.88 9.62 -5.33
CA TYR A 37 3.28 8.33 -5.64
C TYR A 37 3.75 7.81 -7.01
N ASN A 38 3.71 8.65 -8.05
CA ASN A 38 4.02 8.21 -9.41
C ASN A 38 5.53 8.01 -9.64
N TRP A 39 6.37 8.89 -9.08
CA TRP A 39 7.79 8.95 -9.42
C TRP A 39 8.69 8.30 -8.35
N ILE A 40 8.40 8.49 -7.07
CA ILE A 40 9.19 7.94 -5.96
C ILE A 40 8.72 6.54 -5.57
N ASP A 41 7.40 6.32 -5.50
CA ASP A 41 6.81 4.99 -5.24
C ASP A 41 6.54 4.19 -6.55
N HIS A 42 6.98 4.74 -7.68
CA HIS A 42 6.89 4.14 -9.02
C HIS A 42 5.45 3.76 -9.43
N GLY A 43 4.46 4.51 -8.98
CA GLY A 43 3.05 4.32 -9.31
C GLY A 43 2.77 4.33 -10.82
N ILE A 44 3.56 5.04 -11.61
CA ILE A 44 3.44 5.08 -13.08
C ILE A 44 3.60 3.69 -13.71
N LEU A 45 4.47 2.84 -13.15
CA LEU A 45 4.70 1.49 -13.67
C LEU A 45 3.46 0.60 -13.53
N ARG A 46 2.58 0.90 -12.56
CA ARG A 46 1.35 0.12 -12.29
C ARG A 46 0.29 0.29 -13.36
N LEU A 47 0.44 1.30 -14.23
CA LEU A 47 -0.42 1.47 -15.40
C LEU A 47 -0.17 0.40 -16.45
N LEU A 48 1.09 -0.05 -16.59
CA LEU A 48 1.51 -1.00 -17.61
C LEU A 48 1.75 -2.41 -17.03
N TRP A 49 2.16 -2.50 -15.77
CA TRP A 49 2.55 -3.77 -15.16
C TRP A 49 1.77 -4.06 -13.86
N ARG A 50 1.11 -5.22 -13.85
CA ARG A 50 0.35 -5.73 -12.71
C ARG A 50 0.64 -7.21 -12.49
N ASN A 51 0.97 -7.57 -11.25
CA ASN A 51 1.21 -8.96 -10.83
C ASN A 51 -0.01 -9.51 -10.08
N LEU A 52 -1.19 -9.43 -10.69
CA LEU A 52 -2.45 -9.90 -10.11
C LEU A 52 -2.65 -11.39 -10.44
N HIS A 53 -2.65 -12.22 -9.41
CA HIS A 53 -2.80 -13.67 -9.52
C HIS A 53 -3.83 -14.18 -8.52
N ARG A 54 -4.64 -15.15 -8.93
CA ARG A 54 -5.56 -15.86 -8.04
C ARG A 54 -4.77 -16.95 -7.31
N LEU A 55 -4.80 -16.93 -5.97
CA LEU A 55 -4.16 -17.95 -5.14
C LEU A 55 -5.12 -19.07 -4.75
N GLY A 56 -6.41 -18.81 -4.77
CA GLY A 56 -7.45 -19.77 -4.41
C GLY A 56 -8.85 -19.22 -4.64
N PRO A 57 -9.88 -19.92 -4.16
CA PRO A 57 -11.25 -19.44 -4.21
C PRO A 57 -11.41 -18.09 -3.54
N GLN A 58 -11.68 -17.05 -4.34
CA GLN A 58 -11.91 -15.67 -3.90
C GLN A 58 -10.69 -15.03 -3.18
N VAL A 59 -9.48 -15.56 -3.40
CA VAL A 59 -8.23 -15.00 -2.84
C VAL A 59 -7.29 -14.62 -3.97
N TYR A 60 -6.82 -13.37 -3.94
CA TYR A 60 -5.95 -12.80 -4.96
C TYR A 60 -4.71 -12.17 -4.31
N ARG A 61 -3.59 -12.24 -5.02
CA ARG A 61 -2.34 -11.56 -4.69
C ARG A 61 -2.03 -10.57 -5.80
N SER A 62 -1.64 -9.36 -5.43
CA SER A 62 -1.20 -8.33 -6.36
C SER A 62 0.07 -7.63 -5.84
N ASN A 63 0.79 -6.95 -6.73
CA ASN A 63 1.58 -5.79 -6.32
C ASN A 63 0.64 -4.65 -5.87
N GLN A 64 1.20 -3.56 -5.32
CA GLN A 64 0.42 -2.40 -4.86
C GLN A 64 -0.55 -1.96 -5.97
N PRO A 65 -1.86 -2.03 -5.75
CA PRO A 65 -2.83 -1.64 -6.76
C PRO A 65 -2.97 -0.11 -6.81
N SER A 66 -3.33 0.42 -7.98
CA SER A 66 -3.79 1.80 -8.10
C SER A 66 -5.26 1.93 -7.70
N ALA A 67 -5.71 3.14 -7.38
CA ALA A 67 -7.12 3.41 -7.07
C ALA A 67 -8.07 2.92 -8.17
N ARG A 68 -7.73 3.15 -9.44
CA ARG A 68 -8.51 2.64 -10.58
C ARG A 68 -8.58 1.11 -10.61
N GLN A 69 -7.51 0.42 -10.22
CA GLN A 69 -7.49 -1.04 -10.17
C GLN A 69 -8.36 -1.57 -9.03
N LEU A 70 -8.33 -0.93 -7.86
CA LEU A 70 -9.22 -1.28 -6.74
C LEU A 70 -10.69 -1.10 -7.11
N ALA A 71 -11.05 0.03 -7.73
CA ALA A 71 -12.42 0.25 -8.24
C ALA A 71 -12.82 -0.84 -9.25
N ALA A 72 -11.95 -1.16 -10.21
CA ALA A 72 -12.25 -2.23 -11.17
C ALA A 72 -12.38 -3.62 -10.54
N LEU A 73 -11.67 -3.90 -9.44
CA LEU A 73 -11.81 -5.17 -8.71
C LEU A 73 -13.09 -5.19 -7.88
N HIS A 74 -13.44 -4.08 -7.22
CA HIS A 74 -14.71 -3.91 -6.55
C HIS A 74 -15.87 -4.24 -7.49
N ASP A 75 -15.91 -3.62 -8.67
CA ASP A 75 -17.03 -3.77 -9.60
C ASP A 75 -17.09 -5.16 -10.25
N LYS A 76 -15.93 -5.75 -10.57
CA LYS A 76 -15.87 -7.03 -11.32
C LYS A 76 -16.03 -8.27 -10.46
N ILE A 77 -15.48 -8.25 -9.25
CA ILE A 77 -15.45 -9.44 -8.39
C ILE A 77 -16.10 -9.21 -7.04
N GLY A 78 -16.58 -8.00 -6.75
CA GLY A 78 -17.17 -7.68 -5.44
C GLY A 78 -16.11 -7.54 -4.35
N LEU A 79 -14.92 -7.03 -4.66
CA LEU A 79 -13.81 -6.91 -3.70
C LEU A 79 -14.26 -6.26 -2.39
N LYS A 80 -14.22 -7.01 -1.29
CA LYS A 80 -14.64 -6.53 0.05
C LYS A 80 -13.49 -6.11 0.96
N THR A 81 -12.31 -6.72 0.78
CA THR A 81 -11.17 -6.52 1.68
C THR A 81 -9.85 -6.45 0.92
N VAL A 82 -8.99 -5.53 1.32
CA VAL A 82 -7.57 -5.45 0.94
C VAL A 82 -6.72 -5.71 2.18
N LEU A 83 -5.93 -6.78 2.14
CA LEU A 83 -4.91 -7.06 3.15
C LEU A 83 -3.55 -6.48 2.68
N ASN A 84 -3.16 -5.35 3.25
CA ASN A 84 -1.90 -4.68 2.93
C ASN A 84 -0.74 -5.25 3.77
N LEU A 85 0.19 -5.91 3.09
CA LEU A 85 1.37 -6.50 3.74
C LEU A 85 2.57 -5.54 3.84
N ARG A 86 2.49 -4.35 3.22
CA ARG A 86 3.49 -3.28 3.37
C ARG A 86 3.33 -2.55 4.70
N GLY A 87 2.15 -2.68 5.32
CA GLY A 87 1.81 -2.07 6.60
C GLY A 87 1.31 -0.63 6.50
N LEU A 88 0.80 -0.15 7.63
CA LEU A 88 0.34 1.22 7.82
C LEU A 88 1.48 2.20 7.52
N SER A 89 1.20 3.20 6.71
CA SER A 89 2.18 4.21 6.32
C SER A 89 1.53 5.58 6.18
N VAL A 90 2.28 6.63 6.52
CA VAL A 90 1.88 8.01 6.21
C VAL A 90 2.21 8.39 4.76
N GLN A 91 2.70 7.48 3.95
CA GLN A 91 3.13 7.79 2.58
C GLN A 91 1.97 7.73 1.59
N SER A 92 2.10 8.53 0.54
CA SER A 92 1.13 8.69 -0.57
C SER A 92 0.48 7.39 -1.05
N PHE A 93 1.23 6.28 -1.19
CA PHE A 93 0.65 5.01 -1.64
C PHE A 93 -0.41 4.46 -0.70
N HIS A 94 -0.18 4.55 0.61
CA HIS A 94 -1.12 4.07 1.63
C HIS A 94 -2.26 5.07 1.78
N LEU A 95 -1.96 6.37 1.78
CA LEU A 95 -2.98 7.42 1.86
C LEU A 95 -4.01 7.32 0.71
N PHE A 96 -3.55 7.16 -0.53
CA PHE A 96 -4.45 6.98 -1.68
C PHE A 96 -5.18 5.63 -1.65
N GLU A 97 -4.53 4.55 -1.17
CA GLU A 97 -5.18 3.24 -1.00
C GLU A 97 -6.27 3.26 0.08
N ALA A 98 -6.01 3.91 1.21
CA ALA A 98 -6.97 4.10 2.29
C ALA A 98 -8.18 4.93 1.82
N GLU A 99 -7.93 6.05 1.13
CA GLU A 99 -8.99 6.91 0.60
C GLU A 99 -9.91 6.16 -0.37
N ILE A 100 -9.35 5.45 -1.36
CA ILE A 100 -10.18 4.71 -2.32
C ILE A 100 -10.91 3.54 -1.65
N CYS A 101 -10.26 2.82 -0.73
CA CYS A 101 -10.93 1.75 0.01
C CYS A 101 -12.11 2.29 0.82
N GLN A 102 -11.91 3.40 1.54
CA GLN A 102 -12.97 4.07 2.27
C GLN A 102 -14.13 4.49 1.35
N SER A 103 -13.82 5.10 0.20
CA SER A 103 -14.84 5.55 -0.76
C SER A 103 -15.68 4.42 -1.36
N LEU A 104 -15.10 3.21 -1.46
CA LEU A 104 -15.74 2.02 -2.02
C LEU A 104 -16.33 1.10 -0.93
N GLY A 105 -16.20 1.44 0.35
CA GLY A 105 -16.61 0.55 1.45
C GLY A 105 -15.77 -0.73 1.58
N ILE A 106 -14.55 -0.73 1.03
CA ILE A 106 -13.61 -1.85 1.13
C ILE A 106 -12.87 -1.76 2.46
N SER A 107 -12.76 -2.88 3.15
CA SER A 107 -11.97 -2.98 4.38
C SER A 107 -10.49 -3.01 4.05
N LEU A 108 -9.73 -2.00 4.50
CA LEU A 108 -8.26 -2.00 4.42
C LEU A 108 -7.68 -2.51 5.75
N VAL A 109 -6.98 -3.64 5.70
CA VAL A 109 -6.36 -4.27 6.88
C VAL A 109 -4.86 -4.30 6.70
N ASP A 110 -4.13 -3.70 7.64
CA ASP A 110 -2.68 -3.60 7.58
C ASP A 110 -1.99 -4.69 8.43
N LEU A 111 -1.04 -5.41 7.82
CA LEU A 111 -0.10 -6.29 8.52
C LEU A 111 1.31 -6.05 8.00
N SER A 112 2.13 -5.31 8.76
CA SER A 112 3.49 -4.97 8.34
C SER A 112 4.41 -6.20 8.30
N LEU A 113 4.77 -6.64 7.10
CA LEU A 113 5.76 -7.68 6.86
C LEU A 113 7.02 -7.12 6.20
N SER A 114 8.17 -7.76 6.45
CA SER A 114 9.42 -7.37 5.80
C SER A 114 9.47 -7.93 4.37
N ALA A 115 9.87 -7.10 3.41
CA ALA A 115 10.10 -7.54 2.03
C ALA A 115 11.35 -8.43 1.88
N SER A 116 12.29 -8.37 2.84
CA SER A 116 13.60 -9.04 2.75
C SER A 116 13.85 -10.08 3.84
N ARG A 117 12.94 -10.21 4.82
CA ARG A 117 13.06 -11.18 5.91
C ARG A 117 11.79 -12.00 6.03
N ALA A 118 11.95 -13.27 6.39
CA ALA A 118 10.82 -14.12 6.70
C ALA A 118 10.01 -13.55 7.89
N PRO A 119 8.67 -13.67 7.88
CA PRO A 119 7.84 -13.32 9.03
C PRO A 119 8.20 -14.16 10.27
N SER A 120 8.06 -13.59 11.46
CA SER A 120 8.13 -14.38 12.69
C SER A 120 6.96 -15.38 12.76
N LYS A 121 7.08 -16.44 13.57
CA LYS A 121 6.00 -17.41 13.81
C LYS A 121 4.70 -16.73 14.25
N ALA A 122 4.79 -15.69 15.09
CA ALA A 122 3.64 -14.93 15.55
C ALA A 122 2.97 -14.13 14.42
N GLN A 123 3.75 -13.41 13.60
CA GLN A 123 3.24 -12.69 12.44
C GLN A 123 2.62 -13.63 11.40
N PHE A 124 3.24 -14.80 11.20
CA PHE A 124 2.71 -15.80 10.29
C PHE A 124 1.37 -16.36 10.77
N LYS A 125 1.23 -16.61 12.07
CA LYS A 125 -0.05 -17.02 12.66
C LYS A 125 -1.14 -15.97 12.44
N ILE A 126 -0.84 -14.69 12.69
CA ILE A 126 -1.78 -13.58 12.43
C ILE A 126 -2.17 -13.54 10.95
N LEU A 127 -1.21 -13.70 10.03
CA LEU A 127 -1.50 -13.75 8.59
C LEU A 127 -2.48 -14.87 8.25
N LEU A 128 -2.29 -16.08 8.78
CA LEU A 128 -3.19 -17.21 8.55
C LEU A 128 -4.59 -16.93 9.09
N ASP A 129 -4.69 -16.40 10.31
CA ASP A 129 -5.96 -16.07 10.96
C ASP A 129 -6.72 -15.01 10.13
N LEU A 130 -6.03 -13.98 9.63
CA LEU A 130 -6.61 -12.97 8.75
C LEU A 130 -7.10 -13.57 7.42
N LEU A 131 -6.30 -14.40 6.76
CA LEU A 131 -6.70 -15.04 5.50
C LEU A 131 -7.94 -15.95 5.65
N GLN A 132 -8.20 -16.47 6.85
CA GLN A 132 -9.36 -17.30 7.14
C GLN A 132 -10.61 -16.49 7.52
N THR A 133 -10.44 -15.34 8.18
CA THR A 133 -11.54 -14.60 8.81
C THR A 133 -12.02 -13.38 8.02
N LEU A 134 -11.17 -12.82 7.15
CA LEU A 134 -11.53 -11.61 6.42
C LEU A 134 -12.65 -11.85 5.39
N PRO A 135 -13.58 -10.88 5.21
CA PRO A 135 -14.62 -10.96 4.19
C PRO A 135 -14.05 -11.14 2.79
N ARG A 136 -14.57 -12.12 2.05
CA ARG A 136 -14.15 -12.43 0.68
C ARG A 136 -15.03 -11.75 -0.36
N PRO A 137 -14.52 -11.50 -1.58
CA PRO A 137 -15.32 -11.05 -2.71
C PRO A 137 -16.56 -11.91 -2.95
#